data_AF-A0AA37HF92-F1
#
_entry.id   AF-A0AA37HF92-F1
#
_cell.length_a   1.000
_cell.length_b   1.000
_cell.length_c   1.000
_cell.angle_alpha   90.00
_cell.angle_beta   90.00
_cell.angle_gamma   90.00
#
_symmetry.space_group_name_H-M   'P 1'
#
loop_
_entity.id
_entity.type
_entity.pdbx_description
1 polymer ?
#
loop_
_entity_poly.entity_id
_entity_poly.type
_entity_poly.pdbx_seq_one_letter_code
_entity_poly.pdbx_strand_id
1 'polypeptide(L)'
;MTNASLQHFCNRIIAAGAISLEDVRELNRAVLPDGLTCRDEADMLFGLDRAIPGADETFGDWLVAAIVDFAVWGERPTGHIDADTAHWLAASLGCGRGPTAIGARIAVEVVREAETNDPVLISFALKANRARAGAEDAVEEILSYAVAA
;
A
#
# COMPACT_ATOMS: atom_id res chain seq x y z
N MET A 1 12.81 -10.18 -12.06
CA MET A 1 13.14 -11.45 -11.39
C MET A 1 12.19 -11.56 -10.22
N THR A 2 11.25 -12.49 -10.25
CA THR A 2 10.26 -12.63 -9.18
C THR A 2 10.95 -13.18 -7.93
N ASN A 3 10.87 -12.46 -6.82
CA ASN A 3 11.46 -12.87 -5.56
C ASN A 3 10.69 -14.10 -5.03
N ALA A 4 11.27 -15.30 -5.21
CA ALA A 4 10.62 -16.56 -4.85
C ALA A 4 10.27 -16.63 -3.35
N SER A 5 11.10 -16.04 -2.49
CA SER A 5 10.85 -15.97 -1.04
C SER A 5 9.61 -15.15 -0.74
N LEU A 6 9.46 -13.98 -1.36
CA LEU A 6 8.27 -13.13 -1.21
C LEU A 6 7.03 -13.83 -1.73
N GLN A 7 7.11 -14.47 -2.90
CA GLN A 7 5.98 -15.19 -3.47
C GLN A 7 5.51 -16.34 -2.56
N HIS A 8 6.44 -17.11 -1.98
CA HIS A 8 6.12 -18.16 -1.01
C HIS A 8 5.46 -17.59 0.25
N PHE A 9 5.96 -16.46 0.76
CA PHE A 9 5.36 -15.77 1.90
C PHE A 9 3.93 -15.32 1.59
N CYS A 10 3.71 -14.58 0.49
CA CYS A 10 2.39 -14.12 0.09
C CYS A 10 1.39 -15.28 -0.03
N ASN A 11 1.78 -16.39 -0.67
CA ASN A 11 0.91 -17.57 -0.79
C ASN A 11 0.52 -18.16 0.58
N ARG A 12 1.45 -18.17 1.55
CA ARG A 12 1.19 -18.65 2.91
C ARG A 12 0.19 -17.77 3.63
N ILE A 13 0.37 -16.45 3.57
CA ILE A 13 -0.52 -15.49 4.23
C ILE A 13 -1.91 -15.48 3.56
N ILE A 14 -1.98 -15.55 2.24
CA ILE A 14 -3.26 -15.68 1.52
C ILE A 14 -4.00 -16.95 1.94
N ALA A 15 -3.29 -18.08 2.08
CA ALA A 15 -3.89 -19.33 2.56
C ALA A 15 -4.38 -19.24 4.02
N ALA A 16 -3.68 -18.47 4.86
CA ALA A 16 -4.10 -18.19 6.24
C ALA A 16 -5.27 -17.20 6.32
N GLY A 17 -5.39 -16.29 5.35
CA GLY A 17 -6.43 -15.26 5.29
C GLY A 17 -6.24 -14.13 6.32
N ALA A 18 -5.12 -14.09 7.02
CA ALA A 18 -4.77 -13.09 8.00
C ALA A 18 -3.25 -12.91 8.05
N ILE A 19 -2.80 -11.71 8.41
CA ILE A 19 -1.39 -11.41 8.64
C ILE A 19 -1.20 -10.99 10.10
N SER A 20 -0.27 -11.64 10.80
CA SER A 20 0.05 -11.33 12.18
C SER A 20 1.27 -10.41 12.30
N LEU A 21 1.46 -9.81 13.48
CA LEU A 21 2.68 -9.05 13.79
C LEU A 21 3.97 -9.89 13.62
N GLU A 22 3.92 -11.19 13.90
CA GLU A 22 5.06 -12.08 13.70
C GLU A 22 5.36 -12.28 12.21
N ASP A 23 4.32 -12.39 11.38
CA ASP A 23 4.49 -12.46 9.93
C ASP A 23 5.09 -11.16 9.36
N VAL A 24 4.67 -9.99 9.85
CA VAL A 24 5.27 -8.70 9.45
C VAL A 24 6.76 -8.63 9.85
N ARG A 25 7.12 -9.18 11.03
CA ARG A 25 8.52 -9.26 11.46
C ARG A 25 9.34 -10.22 10.62
N GLU A 26 8.77 -11.37 10.24
CA GLU A 26 9.39 -12.32 9.31
C GLU A 26 9.59 -11.68 7.94
N LEU A 27 8.57 -10.99 7.43
CA LEU A 27 8.63 -10.26 6.17
C LEU A 27 9.80 -9.29 6.15
N ASN A 28 9.95 -8.46 7.19
CA ASN A 28 11.02 -7.48 7.28
C ASN A 28 12.41 -8.10 7.52
N ARG A 29 12.53 -9.21 8.26
CA ARG A 29 13.85 -9.77 8.64
C ARG A 29 14.36 -10.85 7.71
N ALA A 30 13.47 -11.68 7.16
CA ALA A 30 13.83 -12.89 6.44
C ALA A 30 13.48 -12.83 4.95
N VAL A 31 12.38 -12.15 4.60
CA VAL A 31 11.89 -12.11 3.22
C VAL A 31 12.44 -10.90 2.47
N LEU A 32 12.42 -9.73 3.09
CA LEU A 32 12.86 -8.44 2.55
C LEU A 32 13.84 -7.72 3.49
N PRO A 33 15.01 -8.33 3.80
CA PRO A 33 15.98 -7.73 4.73
C PRO A 33 16.56 -6.40 4.24
N ASP A 34 16.61 -6.20 2.92
CA ASP A 34 17.11 -4.99 2.27
C ASP A 34 15.97 -4.05 1.85
N GLY A 35 14.73 -4.32 2.28
CA GLY A 35 13.55 -3.62 1.81
C GLY A 35 13.10 -4.04 0.42
N LEU A 36 12.34 -3.18 -0.26
CA LEU A 36 11.88 -3.42 -1.62
C LEU A 36 12.98 -3.04 -2.61
N THR A 37 13.26 -3.93 -3.55
CA THR A 37 14.31 -3.76 -4.56
C THR A 37 13.75 -3.55 -5.95
N CYS A 38 12.49 -3.95 -6.19
CA CYS A 38 11.84 -3.78 -7.47
C CYS A 38 10.31 -3.60 -7.36
N ARG A 39 9.74 -3.04 -8.43
CA ARG A 39 8.29 -2.79 -8.54
C ARG A 39 7.44 -4.06 -8.45
N ASP A 40 7.96 -5.18 -8.93
CA ASP A 40 7.29 -6.50 -8.87
C ASP A 40 7.02 -6.95 -7.41
N GLU A 41 7.94 -6.63 -6.49
CA GLU A 41 7.77 -6.92 -5.06
C GLU A 41 6.70 -6.04 -4.43
N ALA A 42 6.68 -4.75 -4.77
CA ALA A 42 5.63 -3.83 -4.36
C ALA A 42 4.25 -4.26 -4.89
N ASP A 43 4.17 -4.65 -6.16
CA ASP A 43 2.94 -5.14 -6.79
C ASP A 43 2.41 -6.42 -6.11
N MET A 44 3.30 -7.33 -5.70
CA MET A 44 2.91 -8.51 -4.90
C MET A 44 2.31 -8.12 -3.54
N LEU A 45 2.89 -7.12 -2.86
CA LEU A 45 2.38 -6.66 -1.57
C LEU A 45 1.05 -5.90 -1.70
N PHE A 46 0.85 -5.12 -2.76
CA PHE A 46 -0.45 -4.52 -3.07
C PHE A 46 -1.52 -5.59 -3.34
N GLY A 47 -1.14 -6.67 -4.03
CA GLY A 47 -1.98 -7.84 -4.20
C GLY A 47 -2.35 -8.50 -2.87
N LEU A 48 -1.39 -8.61 -1.95
CA LEU A 48 -1.59 -9.17 -0.62
C LEU A 48 -2.55 -8.33 0.24
N ASP A 49 -2.34 -7.01 0.30
CA ASP A 49 -3.24 -6.06 0.96
C ASP A 49 -4.68 -6.21 0.48
N ARG A 50 -4.85 -6.35 -0.84
CA ARG A 50 -6.17 -6.52 -1.45
C ARG A 50 -6.80 -7.89 -1.19
N ALA A 51 -5.98 -8.93 -1.04
CA ALA A 51 -6.44 -10.28 -0.75
C ALA A 51 -6.90 -10.46 0.71
N ILE A 52 -6.43 -9.60 1.62
CA ILE A 52 -6.68 -9.68 3.07
C ILE A 52 -7.35 -8.39 3.54
N PRO A 53 -8.65 -8.19 3.24
CA PRO A 53 -9.40 -7.05 3.73
C PRO A 53 -9.47 -7.10 5.27
N GLY A 54 -8.93 -6.07 5.94
CA GLY A 54 -8.79 -6.06 7.40
C GLY A 54 -7.45 -6.59 7.90
N ALA A 55 -6.41 -6.58 7.05
CA ALA A 55 -5.04 -6.75 7.50
C ALA A 55 -4.74 -5.84 8.71
N ASP A 56 -3.96 -6.37 9.65
CA ASP A 56 -3.57 -5.67 10.87
C ASP A 56 -2.98 -4.29 10.55
N GLU A 57 -3.28 -3.28 11.36
CA GLU A 57 -2.75 -1.91 11.19
C GLU A 57 -1.22 -1.91 11.08
N THR A 58 -0.54 -2.82 11.78
CA THR A 58 0.91 -2.99 11.70
C THR A 58 1.39 -3.32 10.29
N PHE A 59 0.66 -4.17 9.55
CA PHE A 59 1.01 -4.47 8.16
C PHE A 59 0.81 -3.25 7.27
N GLY A 60 -0.28 -2.50 7.47
CA GLY A 60 -0.55 -1.27 6.74
C GLY A 60 0.54 -0.22 6.96
N ASP A 61 0.93 0.01 8.22
CA ASP A 61 1.99 0.97 8.57
C ASP A 61 3.35 0.55 8.01
N TRP A 62 3.68 -0.74 8.08
CA TRP A 62 4.90 -1.26 7.48
C TRP A 62 4.89 -1.12 5.95
N LEU A 63 3.79 -1.46 5.28
CA LEU A 63 3.68 -1.40 3.83
C LEU A 63 3.80 0.06 3.34
N VAL A 64 3.18 1.00 4.05
CA VAL A 64 3.32 2.43 3.76
C VAL A 64 4.78 2.86 3.86
N ALA A 65 5.45 2.54 4.97
CA ALA A 65 6.86 2.90 5.15
C ALA A 65 7.76 2.28 4.08
N ALA A 66 7.56 1.01 3.74
CA ALA A 66 8.35 0.29 2.73
C ALA A 66 8.19 0.90 1.33
N ILE A 67 6.97 1.28 0.94
CA ILE A 67 6.71 1.87 -0.38
C ILE A 67 7.23 3.30 -0.46
N VAL A 68 7.14 4.09 0.62
CA VAL A 68 7.75 5.41 0.67
C VAL A 68 9.27 5.30 0.56
N ASP A 69 9.89 4.38 1.30
CA ASP A 69 11.32 4.09 1.20
C ASP A 69 11.74 3.76 -0.24
N PHE A 70 11.02 2.84 -0.87
CA PHE A 70 11.30 2.43 -2.24
C PHE A 70 11.07 3.54 -3.28
N ALA A 71 9.89 4.16 -3.27
CA ALA A 71 9.49 5.10 -4.31
C ALA A 71 10.20 6.46 -4.18
N VAL A 72 10.43 6.93 -2.94
CA VAL A 72 11.03 8.24 -2.70
C VAL A 72 12.55 8.14 -2.57
N TRP A 73 13.07 7.11 -1.91
CA TRP A 73 14.50 7.00 -1.58
C TRP A 73 15.25 5.93 -2.41
N GLY A 74 14.54 5.02 -3.07
CA GLY A 74 15.14 3.93 -3.86
C GLY A 74 15.61 4.33 -5.26
N GLU A 75 14.93 5.27 -5.93
CA GLU A 75 15.32 5.75 -7.26
C GLU A 75 16.18 7.03 -7.15
N ARG A 76 17.33 7.07 -7.85
CA ARG A 76 18.16 8.29 -7.95
C ARG A 76 17.72 9.09 -9.19
N PRO A 77 17.45 10.40 -9.09
CA PRO A 77 17.61 11.27 -7.92
C PRO A 77 16.56 11.04 -6.84
N THR A 78 17.01 10.89 -5.60
CA THR A 78 16.15 10.66 -4.43
C THR A 78 15.23 11.86 -4.17
N GLY A 79 14.06 11.61 -3.60
CA GLY A 79 13.06 12.66 -3.29
C GLY A 79 12.20 13.07 -4.49
N HIS A 80 12.37 12.45 -5.65
CA HIS A 80 11.70 12.85 -6.89
C HIS A 80 10.88 11.70 -7.46
N ILE A 81 9.57 11.89 -7.58
CA ILE A 81 8.68 10.97 -8.27
C ILE A 81 8.51 11.45 -9.71
N ASP A 82 9.09 10.69 -10.65
CA ASP A 82 8.90 10.93 -12.08
C ASP A 82 7.54 10.43 -12.59
N ALA A 83 7.24 10.74 -13.85
CA ALA A 83 5.98 10.39 -14.48
C ALA A 83 5.76 8.87 -14.61
N ASP A 84 6.82 8.08 -14.77
CA ASP A 84 6.76 6.62 -14.91
C ASP A 84 6.46 5.95 -13.57
N THR A 85 7.17 6.35 -12.51
CA THR A 85 6.90 5.90 -11.13
C THR A 85 5.52 6.35 -10.66
N ALA A 86 5.10 7.58 -10.99
CA ALA A 86 3.76 8.07 -10.69
C ALA A 86 2.66 7.25 -11.40
N HIS A 87 2.82 6.96 -12.70
CA HIS A 87 1.85 6.16 -13.45
C HIS A 87 1.78 4.73 -12.93
N TRP A 88 2.93 4.12 -12.67
CA TRP A 88 3.00 2.78 -12.09
C TRP A 88 2.28 2.75 -10.74
N LEU A 89 2.63 3.64 -9.81
CA LEU A 89 2.04 3.64 -8.47
C LEU A 89 0.52 3.88 -8.52
N ALA A 90 0.05 4.82 -9.34
CA ALA A 90 -1.37 5.07 -9.52
C ALA A 90 -2.12 3.86 -10.15
N ALA A 91 -1.50 3.17 -11.12
CA ALA A 91 -2.08 1.99 -11.74
C ALA A 91 -2.12 0.79 -10.78
N SER A 92 -1.02 0.54 -10.07
CA SER A 92 -0.88 -0.56 -9.13
C SER A 92 -1.82 -0.42 -7.93
N LEU A 93 -1.86 0.76 -7.31
CA LEU A 93 -2.78 1.05 -6.20
C LEU A 93 -4.24 1.09 -6.67
N GLY A 94 -4.51 1.62 -7.87
CA GLY A 94 -5.86 1.72 -8.42
C GLY A 94 -6.45 0.37 -8.84
N CYS A 95 -5.62 -0.53 -9.38
CA CYS A 95 -5.99 -1.89 -9.79
C CYS A 95 -7.32 -1.99 -10.60
N GLY A 96 -7.67 -0.93 -11.34
CA GLY A 96 -8.92 -0.79 -12.09
C GLY A 96 -10.23 -0.72 -11.27
N ARG A 97 -10.21 -0.96 -9.96
CA ARG A 97 -11.39 -0.99 -9.07
C ARG A 97 -11.37 0.09 -7.99
N GLY A 98 -10.29 0.85 -7.88
CA GLY A 98 -10.07 1.84 -6.84
C GLY A 98 -9.12 1.34 -5.73
N PRO A 99 -8.46 2.28 -5.05
CA PRO A 99 -7.49 2.00 -4.00
C PRO A 99 -8.14 1.39 -2.77
N THR A 100 -7.40 0.53 -2.07
CA THR A 100 -7.73 0.06 -0.73
C THR A 100 -7.49 1.19 0.29
N ALA A 101 -7.93 1.00 1.55
CA ALA A 101 -7.68 1.99 2.60
C ALA A 101 -6.17 2.23 2.80
N ILE A 102 -5.38 1.15 2.83
CA ILE A 102 -3.92 1.21 2.90
C ILE A 102 -3.36 1.82 1.61
N GLY A 103 -3.83 1.40 0.43
CA GLY A 103 -3.38 1.97 -0.84
C GLY A 103 -3.63 3.48 -0.97
N ALA A 104 -4.73 3.98 -0.43
CA ALA A 104 -5.00 5.41 -0.36
C ALA A 104 -4.02 6.14 0.58
N ARG A 105 -3.69 5.54 1.74
CA ARG A 105 -2.66 6.06 2.66
C ARG A 105 -1.29 6.11 1.97
N ILE A 106 -0.91 5.05 1.26
CA ILE A 106 0.35 4.99 0.51
C ILE A 106 0.46 6.14 -0.48
N ALA A 107 -0.58 6.37 -1.30
CA ALA A 107 -0.56 7.46 -2.27
C ALA A 107 -0.38 8.84 -1.61
N VAL A 108 -1.01 9.07 -0.46
CA VAL A 108 -0.88 10.33 0.28
C VAL A 108 0.52 10.48 0.88
N GLU A 109 1.05 9.44 1.53
CA GLU A 109 2.36 9.52 2.19
C GLU A 109 3.50 9.65 1.17
N VAL A 110 3.43 8.98 0.02
CA VAL A 110 4.43 9.15 -1.06
C VAL A 110 4.43 10.60 -1.56
N VAL A 111 3.25 11.18 -1.82
CA VAL A 111 3.14 12.58 -2.25
C VAL A 111 3.63 13.55 -1.18
N ARG A 112 3.39 13.22 0.10
CA ARG A 112 3.79 14.04 1.24
C ARG A 112 5.30 14.04 1.45
N GLU A 113 5.95 12.89 1.27
CA GLU A 113 7.39 12.72 1.54
C GLU A 113 8.26 13.16 0.35
N ALA A 114 7.79 12.99 -0.89
CA ALA A 114 8.54 13.40 -2.06
C ALA A 114 8.64 14.94 -2.20
N GLU A 115 9.84 15.43 -2.48
CA GLU A 115 10.11 16.85 -2.73
C GLU A 115 9.45 17.33 -4.02
N THR A 116 9.48 16.49 -5.06
CA THR A 116 8.81 16.74 -6.34
C THR A 116 7.95 15.56 -6.72
N ASN A 117 6.72 15.85 -7.13
CA ASN A 117 5.73 14.86 -7.54
C ASN A 117 5.17 15.18 -8.91
N ASP A 118 5.00 14.13 -9.73
CA ASP A 118 4.21 14.25 -10.94
C ASP A 118 2.72 14.54 -10.62
N PRO A 119 2.06 15.46 -11.34
CA PRO A 119 0.65 15.80 -11.12
C PRO A 119 -0.33 14.63 -11.17
N VAL A 120 0.00 13.55 -11.90
CA VAL A 120 -0.81 12.33 -11.97
C VAL A 120 -0.94 11.69 -10.60
N LEU A 121 0.16 11.57 -9.85
CA LEU A 121 0.14 10.95 -8.53
C LEU A 121 -0.58 11.84 -7.51
N ILE A 122 -0.36 13.15 -7.55
CA ILE A 122 -1.09 14.11 -6.69
C ILE A 122 -2.60 13.99 -6.91
N SER A 123 -3.02 13.98 -8.18
CA SER A 123 -4.43 13.87 -8.55
C SER A 123 -5.04 12.54 -8.10
N PHE A 124 -4.27 11.45 -8.19
CA PHE A 124 -4.68 10.14 -7.69
C PHE A 124 -4.81 10.14 -6.16
N ALA A 125 -3.80 10.63 -5.43
CA ALA A 125 -3.80 10.69 -3.97
C ALA A 125 -4.98 11.49 -3.41
N LEU A 126 -5.29 12.65 -4.01
CA LEU A 126 -6.45 13.45 -3.60
C LEU A 126 -7.79 12.72 -3.83
N LYS A 127 -7.94 12.02 -4.95
CA LYS A 127 -9.13 11.21 -5.24
C LYS A 127 -9.23 10.02 -4.29
N ALA A 128 -8.12 9.31 -4.06
CA ALA A 128 -8.03 8.17 -3.17
C ALA A 128 -8.38 8.56 -1.73
N ASN A 129 -7.84 9.67 -1.22
CA ASN A 129 -8.12 10.13 0.14
C ASN A 129 -9.59 10.55 0.31
N ARG A 130 -10.20 11.21 -0.68
CA ARG A 130 -11.63 11.54 -0.65
C ARG A 130 -12.50 10.29 -0.64
N ALA A 131 -12.15 9.28 -1.45
CA ALA A 131 -12.89 8.01 -1.49
C ALA A 131 -12.79 7.27 -0.16
N ARG A 132 -11.62 7.26 0.48
CA ARG A 132 -11.41 6.70 1.82
C ARG A 132 -12.27 7.41 2.86
N ALA A 133 -12.19 8.75 2.93
CA ALA A 133 -12.96 9.54 3.89
C ALA A 133 -14.49 9.34 3.74
N GLY A 134 -14.99 9.29 2.49
CA GLY A 134 -16.41 9.01 2.25
C GLY A 134 -16.85 7.59 2.63
N ALA A 135 -15.95 6.60 2.57
CA ALA A 135 -16.23 5.25 3.02
C ALA A 135 -16.28 5.16 4.56
N GLU A 136 -15.41 5.89 5.26
CA GLU A 136 -15.41 5.99 6.73
C GLU A 136 -16.70 6.62 7.25
N ASP A 137 -17.14 7.72 6.63
CA ASP A 137 -18.39 8.44 6.96
C ASP A 137 -19.62 7.53 6.81
N ALA A 138 -19.68 6.76 5.72
CA ALA A 138 -20.77 5.82 5.45
C ALA A 138 -20.82 4.64 6.46
N VAL A 139 -19.66 4.17 6.93
CA VAL A 139 -19.60 3.12 7.96
C VAL A 139 -20.08 3.66 9.31
N GLU A 140 -19.69 4.87 9.68
CA GLU A 140 -20.15 5.52 10.93
C GLU A 140 -21.66 5.74 10.92
N GLU A 141 -22.23 6.17 9.79
CA GLU A 141 -23.68 6.31 9.61
C GLU A 141 -24.40 4.98 9.81
N ILE A 142 -23.94 3.89 9.18
CA ILE A 142 -24.53 2.54 9.33
C ILE A 142 -24.46 2.06 10.79
N LEU A 143 -23.32 2.25 11.47
CA LEU A 143 -23.15 1.86 12.87
C LEU A 143 -24.05 2.67 13.80
N SER A 144 -24.22 3.97 13.53
CA SER A 144 -25.13 4.85 14.27
C SER A 144 -26.58 4.35 14.17
N TYR A 145 -27.02 3.95 12.98
CA TYR A 145 -28.34 3.34 12.79
C TYR A 145 -28.49 1.97 13.47
N ALA A 146 -27.44 1.15 13.47
CA ALA A 146 -27.48 -0.18 14.08
C ALA A 146 -27.50 -0.16 15.62
N VAL A 147 -26.91 0.85 16.26
CA VAL A 147 -26.90 1.02 17.73
C VAL A 147 -28.20 1.67 18.23
N ALA A 148 -28.93 2.40 17.37
CA ALA A 148 -30.19 3.05 17.71
C ALA A 148 -31.44 2.16 17.57
N ALA A 149 -31.30 0.92 17.08
CA ALA A 149 -32.36 -0.06 16.89
C ALA A 149 -32.35 -1.15 17.98
#